data_AF-A0A938LDG5-F1
#
_entry.id   AF-A0A938LDG5-F1
#
_cell.length_a   1.000
_cell.length_b   1.000
_cell.length_c   1.000
_cell.angle_alpha   90.00
_cell.angle_beta   90.00
_cell.angle_gamma   90.00
#
_symmetry.space_group_name_H-M   'P 1'
#
loop_
_entity.id
_entity.type
_entity.pdbx_description
1 polymer ?
#
loop_
_entity_poly.entity_id
_entity_poly.type
_entity_poly.pdbx_seq_one_letter_code
_entity_poly.pdbx_strand_id
1 'polypeptide(L)'
;MRTHSVGGARTHTAVFECRVGGEIYEEFHDGGRSTWGHVLVYEPGRRVVFDWHPSREPETAGEVEVRFEPIGGGTRLVLTHTHWERFGKRARTARRAYGLGWRYVLDVWTGRRTATVRLLDAISAVQRVFRR
;
A
#
# COMPACT_ATOMS: atom_id res chain seq x y z
N MET A 1 5.51 -4.04 -11.32
CA MET A 1 6.19 -3.25 -10.26
C MET A 1 6.58 -1.83 -10.66
N ARG A 2 6.95 -1.55 -11.93
CA ARG A 2 7.48 -0.24 -12.36
C ARG A 2 6.59 0.99 -12.10
N THR A 3 5.27 0.86 -11.95
CA THR A 3 4.41 2.04 -11.80
C THR A 3 4.21 2.46 -10.36
N HIS A 4 4.19 1.60 -9.33
CA HIS A 4 3.78 2.02 -7.97
C HIS A 4 4.82 1.72 -6.89
N SER A 5 6.09 1.86 -7.28
CA SER A 5 7.24 1.58 -6.45
C SER A 5 7.93 2.87 -5.98
N VAL A 6 8.46 2.88 -4.75
CA VAL A 6 9.29 3.99 -4.23
C VAL A 6 10.63 4.01 -4.97
N GLY A 7 11.26 2.85 -5.17
CA GLY A 7 12.50 2.71 -5.94
C GLY A 7 12.33 2.75 -7.46
N GLY A 8 11.09 2.64 -7.96
CA GLY A 8 10.79 2.71 -9.39
C GLY A 8 11.48 1.60 -10.20
N ALA A 9 12.38 1.99 -11.11
CA ALA A 9 13.14 1.04 -11.92
C ALA A 9 14.28 0.35 -11.16
N ARG A 10 14.65 0.85 -9.98
CA ARG A 10 15.66 0.23 -9.12
C ARG A 10 15.10 -0.94 -8.33
N THR A 11 13.79 -1.07 -8.24
CA THR A 11 13.12 -2.04 -7.37
C THR A 11 13.19 -3.44 -7.94
N HIS A 12 13.77 -4.33 -7.15
CA HIS A 12 13.86 -5.75 -7.43
C HIS A 12 12.60 -6.47 -6.95
N THR A 13 12.20 -6.25 -5.69
CA THR A 13 11.04 -6.90 -5.08
C THR A 13 10.45 -6.07 -3.94
N ALA A 14 9.26 -6.44 -3.48
CA ALA A 14 8.63 -5.94 -2.27
C ALA A 14 8.42 -7.13 -1.34
N VAL A 15 8.87 -6.98 -0.11
CA VAL A 15 8.85 -8.01 0.91
C VAL A 15 7.81 -7.65 1.95
N PHE A 16 7.03 -8.64 2.37
CA PHE A 16 6.11 -8.54 3.48
C PHE A 16 6.44 -9.67 4.45
N GLU A 17 7.04 -9.34 5.60
CA GLU A 17 7.37 -10.35 6.59
C GLU A 17 6.12 -10.69 7.43
N CYS A 18 5.50 -11.83 7.10
CA CYS A 18 4.25 -12.32 7.70
C CYS A 18 4.40 -12.79 9.17
N ARG A 19 4.77 -11.89 10.07
CA ARG A 19 4.89 -12.10 11.53
C ARG A 19 4.73 -10.76 12.25
N VAL A 20 4.31 -10.78 13.52
CA VAL A 20 4.32 -9.58 14.36
C VAL A 20 5.75 -9.03 14.47
N GLY A 21 5.90 -7.71 14.30
CA GLY A 21 7.19 -7.02 14.22
C GLY A 21 7.96 -7.31 12.92
N GLY A 22 7.34 -7.92 11.92
CA GLY A 22 7.91 -8.08 10.59
C GLY A 22 7.91 -6.76 9.81
N GLU A 23 8.92 -6.57 8.97
CA GLU A 23 9.05 -5.37 8.14
C GLU A 23 8.33 -5.53 6.79
N ILE A 24 7.82 -4.43 6.26
CA ILE A 24 7.32 -4.29 4.90
C ILE A 24 8.25 -3.30 4.19
N TYR A 25 8.92 -3.74 3.13
CA TYR A 25 9.92 -2.92 2.44
C TYR A 25 10.05 -3.26 0.96
N GLU A 26 10.59 -2.32 0.19
CA GLU A 26 11.16 -2.62 -1.12
C GLU A 26 12.63 -2.94 -1.01
N GLU A 27 13.06 -3.94 -1.76
CA GLU A 27 14.47 -4.23 -2.01
C GLU A 27 14.83 -3.79 -3.42
N PHE A 28 15.98 -3.15 -3.55
CA PHE A 28 16.51 -2.64 -4.79
C PHE A 28 17.56 -3.59 -5.37
N HIS A 29 17.82 -3.48 -6.68
CA HIS A 29 18.81 -4.30 -7.38
C HIS A 29 20.24 -4.13 -6.85
N ASP A 30 20.54 -3.01 -6.17
CA ASP A 30 21.82 -2.73 -5.53
C ASP A 30 21.92 -3.25 -4.09
N GLY A 31 20.90 -3.99 -3.62
CA GLY A 31 20.80 -4.49 -2.24
C GLY A 31 20.28 -3.43 -1.24
N GLY A 32 20.04 -2.20 -1.68
CA GLY A 32 19.41 -1.17 -0.85
C GLY A 32 17.95 -1.50 -0.54
N ARG A 33 17.42 -0.88 0.51
CA ARG A 33 16.02 -1.09 0.94
C ARG A 33 15.30 0.22 1.23
N SER A 34 13.98 0.22 1.06
CA SER A 34 13.08 1.29 1.50
C SER A 34 11.93 0.71 2.30
N THR A 35 11.92 0.98 3.60
CA THR A 35 10.85 0.59 4.52
C THR A 35 9.55 1.32 4.17
N TRP A 36 8.46 0.57 4.19
CA TRP A 36 7.09 1.06 4.00
C TRP A 36 6.28 0.99 5.29
N GLY A 37 6.61 0.05 6.18
CA GLY A 37 5.99 -0.07 7.49
C GLY A 37 6.28 -1.41 8.18
N HIS A 38 5.56 -1.68 9.26
CA HIS A 38 5.74 -2.85 10.09
C HIS A 38 4.42 -3.53 10.45
N VAL A 39 4.47 -4.85 10.57
CA VAL A 39 3.33 -5.68 10.95
C VAL A 39 3.08 -5.59 12.46
N LEU A 40 1.93 -5.03 12.82
CA LEU A 40 1.48 -4.85 14.21
C LEU A 40 0.67 -6.05 14.71
N VAL A 41 -0.14 -6.66 13.84
CA VAL A 41 -0.93 -7.85 14.14
C VAL A 41 -0.85 -8.81 12.95
N TYR A 42 -0.68 -10.10 13.23
CA TYR A 42 -0.71 -11.14 12.21
C TYR A 42 -1.48 -12.37 12.69
N GLU A 43 -2.65 -12.61 12.11
CA GLU A 43 -3.51 -13.77 12.31
C GLU A 43 -3.66 -14.47 10.95
N PRO A 44 -2.89 -15.55 10.68
CA PRO A 44 -2.87 -16.21 9.37
C PRO A 44 -4.27 -16.51 8.82
N GLY A 45 -4.52 -16.08 7.57
CA GLY A 45 -5.79 -16.29 6.87
C GLY A 45 -6.99 -15.52 7.41
N ARG A 46 -6.83 -14.69 8.46
CA ARG A 46 -7.94 -13.97 9.12
C ARG A 46 -7.74 -12.47 9.13
N ARG A 47 -6.58 -12.00 9.57
CA ARG A 47 -6.36 -10.58 9.85
C ARG A 47 -4.89 -10.21 9.82
N VAL A 48 -4.59 -9.04 9.27
CA VAL A 48 -3.29 -8.41 9.40
C VAL A 48 -3.47 -6.92 9.62
N VAL A 49 -2.69 -6.35 10.52
CA VAL A 49 -2.62 -4.90 10.79
C VAL A 49 -1.18 -4.47 10.66
N PHE A 50 -0.94 -3.37 9.97
CA PHE A 50 0.39 -2.80 9.81
C PHE A 50 0.35 -1.28 9.79
N ASP A 51 1.42 -0.65 10.28
CA ASP A 51 1.65 0.76 10.02
C ASP A 51 2.06 0.96 8.55
N TRP A 52 1.77 2.15 8.00
CA TRP A 52 1.95 2.41 6.58
C TRP A 52 2.42 3.85 6.32
N HIS A 53 3.67 3.98 5.90
CA HIS A 53 4.36 5.24 5.66
C HIS A 53 5.35 5.20 4.48
N PRO A 54 5.02 4.62 3.31
CA PRO A 54 5.93 4.61 2.17
C PRO A 54 6.37 6.03 1.79
N SER A 55 7.69 6.22 1.64
CA SER A 55 8.34 7.52 1.38
C SER A 55 8.08 8.62 2.41
N ARG A 56 7.72 8.24 3.64
CA ARG A 56 7.41 9.15 4.75
C ARG A 56 8.04 8.67 6.04
N GLU A 57 8.15 9.58 6.98
CA GLU A 57 8.66 9.32 8.32
C GLU A 57 7.68 8.43 9.10
N PRO A 58 8.18 7.43 9.87
CA PRO A 58 7.34 6.48 10.63
C PRO A 58 6.35 7.15 11.57
N GLU A 59 6.70 8.30 12.16
CA GLU A 59 5.87 9.04 13.11
C GLU A 59 4.58 9.56 12.47
N THR A 60 4.56 9.61 11.14
CA THR A 60 3.44 10.11 10.34
C THR A 60 2.60 8.99 9.71
N ALA A 61 2.87 7.74 10.10
CA ALA A 61 2.26 6.54 9.53
C ALA A 61 0.75 6.47 9.76
N GLY A 62 0.04 6.13 8.68
CA GLY A 62 -1.32 5.61 8.82
C GLY A 62 -1.28 4.17 9.35
N GLU A 63 -2.45 3.60 9.58
CA GLU A 63 -2.57 2.17 9.90
C GLU A 63 -3.51 1.53 8.90
N VAL A 64 -3.13 0.36 8.39
CA VAL A 64 -3.94 -0.44 7.49
C VAL A 64 -4.29 -1.75 8.17
N GLU A 65 -5.57 -2.04 8.23
CA GLU A 65 -6.11 -3.31 8.68
C GLU A 65 -6.79 -4.02 7.52
N VAL A 66 -6.41 -5.27 7.30
CA VAL A 66 -7.04 -6.16 6.33
C VAL A 66 -7.64 -7.35 7.07
N ARG A 67 -8.94 -7.58 6.86
CA ARG A 67 -9.67 -8.75 7.37
C ARG A 67 -10.12 -9.62 6.21
N PHE A 68 -10.04 -10.93 6.41
CA PHE A 68 -10.53 -11.95 5.50
C PHE A 68 -11.70 -12.67 6.19
N GLU A 69 -12.90 -12.48 5.64
CA GLU A 69 -14.13 -13.04 6.17
C GLU A 69 -14.62 -14.14 5.23
N PRO A 70 -14.81 -15.39 5.71
CA PRO A 70 -15.41 -16.42 4.87
C PRO A 70 -16.86 -16.03 4.53
N ILE A 71 -17.21 -16.17 3.26
CA ILE A 71 -18.59 -16.04 2.77
C ILE A 71 -18.93 -17.29 1.96
N GLY A 72 -20.21 -17.59 1.76
CA GLY A 72 -20.63 -18.76 0.98
C GLY A 72 -19.97 -18.77 -0.41
N GLY A 73 -19.05 -19.71 -0.64
CA GLY A 73 -18.32 -19.87 -1.90
C GLY A 73 -17.10 -18.95 -2.10
N GLY A 74 -16.64 -18.20 -1.11
CA GLY A 74 -15.47 -17.34 -1.26
C GLY A 74 -15.01 -16.60 0.01
N THR A 75 -14.23 -15.53 -0.19
CA THR A 75 -13.70 -14.70 0.89
C THR A 75 -14.00 -13.24 0.62
N ARG A 76 -14.57 -12.55 1.60
CA ARG A 76 -14.70 -11.09 1.60
C ARG A 76 -13.44 -10.50 2.23
N LEU A 77 -12.77 -9.63 1.48
CA LEU A 77 -11.64 -8.83 1.98
C LEU A 77 -12.17 -7.46 2.40
N VAL A 78 -11.95 -7.09 3.66
CA VAL A 78 -12.25 -5.75 4.19
C VAL A 78 -10.94 -5.04 4.50
N LEU A 79 -10.70 -3.90 3.84
CA LEU A 79 -9.53 -3.05 4.10
C LEU A 79 -9.98 -1.74 4.72
N THR A 80 -9.43 -1.42 5.89
CA THR A 80 -9.61 -0.15 6.58
C THR A 80 -8.26 0.55 6.67
N HIS A 81 -8.20 1.82 6.27
CA HIS A 81 -7.02 2.67 6.47
C HIS A 81 -7.44 3.84 7.39
N THR A 82 -6.78 3.95 8.54
CA THR A 82 -7.08 4.90 9.62
C THR A 82 -5.90 5.85 9.88
N HIS A 83 -6.02 6.67 10.93
CA HIS A 83 -5.01 7.63 11.37
C HIS A 83 -4.67 8.73 10.34
N TRP A 84 -5.69 9.20 9.61
CA TRP A 84 -5.54 10.22 8.59
C TRP A 84 -5.05 11.57 9.14
N GLU A 85 -5.36 11.88 10.39
CA GLU A 85 -4.90 13.08 11.08
C GLU A 85 -3.36 13.20 11.14
N ARG A 86 -2.64 12.07 11.14
CA ARG A 86 -1.16 12.03 11.12
C ARG A 86 -0.56 12.53 9.80
N PHE A 87 -1.37 12.69 8.75
CA PHE A 87 -0.96 13.32 7.49
C PHE A 87 -1.06 14.86 7.54
N GLY A 88 -1.50 15.43 8.68
CA GLY A 88 -1.63 16.86 8.91
C GLY A 88 -2.46 17.56 7.81
N LYS A 89 -1.93 18.66 7.27
CA LYS A 89 -2.59 19.44 6.21
C LYS A 89 -2.93 18.63 4.96
N ARG A 90 -2.28 17.47 4.74
CA ARG A 90 -2.50 16.60 3.57
C ARG A 90 -3.55 15.51 3.80
N ALA A 91 -4.12 15.38 5.00
CA ALA A 91 -5.05 14.30 5.36
C ALA A 91 -6.17 14.05 4.35
N ARG A 92 -6.86 15.12 3.93
CA ARG A 92 -7.98 15.03 2.99
C ARG A 92 -7.54 14.52 1.61
N THR A 93 -6.42 15.02 1.10
CA THR A 93 -5.86 14.62 -0.20
C THR A 93 -5.33 13.20 -0.13
N ALA A 94 -4.60 12.85 0.93
CA ALA A 94 -4.07 11.51 1.16
C ALA A 94 -5.20 10.46 1.23
N ARG A 95 -6.26 10.71 2.01
CA ARG A 95 -7.42 9.82 2.11
C ARG A 95 -8.07 9.53 0.75
N ARG A 96 -8.21 10.55 -0.09
CA ARG A 96 -8.74 10.39 -1.45
C ARG A 96 -7.80 9.59 -2.34
N ALA A 97 -6.51 9.92 -2.34
CA ALA A 97 -5.49 9.23 -3.13
C ALA A 97 -5.38 7.74 -2.76
N TYR A 98 -5.29 7.42 -1.47
CA TYR A 98 -5.27 6.04 -0.99
C TYR A 98 -6.58 5.30 -1.27
N GLY A 99 -7.74 5.95 -1.13
CA GLY A 99 -9.01 5.33 -1.51
C GLY A 99 -9.05 4.89 -2.98
N LEU A 100 -8.50 5.71 -3.89
CA LEU A 100 -8.37 5.34 -5.30
C LEU A 100 -7.33 4.23 -5.52
N GLY A 101 -6.18 4.32 -4.85
CA GLY A 101 -5.11 3.34 -4.95
C GLY A 101 -5.52 1.95 -4.46
N TRP A 102 -6.16 1.86 -3.29
CA TRP A 102 -6.63 0.57 -2.76
C TRP A 102 -7.68 -0.07 -3.65
N ARG A 103 -8.64 0.71 -4.16
CA ARG A 103 -9.63 0.19 -5.10
C ARG A 103 -8.97 -0.40 -6.34
N TYR A 104 -7.96 0.28 -6.89
CA TYR A 104 -7.23 -0.22 -8.04
C TYR A 104 -6.50 -1.53 -7.76
N VAL A 105 -5.76 -1.62 -6.65
CA VAL A 105 -5.03 -2.84 -6.28
C VAL A 105 -5.99 -4.02 -6.09
N LEU A 106 -7.13 -3.79 -5.43
CA LEU A 106 -8.14 -4.83 -5.21
C LEU A 106 -8.88 -5.23 -6.49
N ASP A 107 -9.15 -4.29 -7.40
CA ASP A 107 -9.73 -4.59 -8.71
C ASP A 107 -8.78 -5.47 -9.54
N VAL A 108 -7.48 -5.15 -9.54
CA VAL A 108 -6.45 -5.97 -10.21
C VAL A 108 -6.37 -7.37 -9.58
N TRP A 109 -6.31 -7.47 -8.26
CA TRP A 109 -6.24 -8.74 -7.54
C TRP A 109 -7.46 -9.64 -7.78
N THR A 110 -8.66 -9.07 -7.84
CA THR A 110 -9.91 -9.82 -8.12
C THR A 110 -10.14 -10.11 -9.60
N GLY A 111 -9.27 -9.63 -10.50
CA GLY A 111 -9.45 -9.75 -11.95
C GLY A 111 -10.60 -8.89 -12.50
N ARG A 112 -11.16 -7.97 -11.70
CA ARG A 112 -12.20 -7.02 -12.15
C ARG A 112 -11.57 -5.94 -13.02
N ARG A 113 -11.63 -6.12 -14.34
CA ARG A 113 -11.14 -5.13 -15.31
C ARG A 113 -12.14 -3.97 -15.47
N THR A 114 -12.10 -2.97 -14.60
CA THR A 114 -12.83 -1.70 -14.81
C THR A 114 -11.99 -0.68 -15.59
N ALA A 115 -12.62 0.24 -16.33
CA ALA A 115 -11.94 1.26 -17.15
C ALA A 115 -10.94 2.16 -16.35
N THR A 116 -11.11 2.24 -15.03
CA THR A 116 -10.22 2.92 -14.07
C THR A 116 -8.80 2.37 -14.06
N VAL A 117 -8.61 1.11 -14.48
CA VAL A 117 -7.31 0.40 -14.48
C VAL A 117 -6.27 1.08 -15.38
N ARG A 118 -6.68 1.86 -16.39
CA ARG A 118 -5.74 2.52 -17.31
C ARG A 118 -5.24 3.90 -16.85
N LEU A 119 -5.89 4.54 -15.89
CA LEU A 119 -5.60 5.93 -15.51
C LEU A 119 -4.56 6.04 -14.38
N LEU A 120 -4.42 5.02 -13.54
CA LEU A 120 -3.54 5.06 -12.37
C LEU A 120 -2.07 4.75 -12.68
N ASP A 121 -1.77 4.09 -13.80
CA ASP A 121 -0.42 4.02 -14.36
C ASP A 121 0.20 5.42 -14.57
N ALA A 122 -0.65 6.46 -14.74
CA ALA A 122 -0.24 7.83 -15.00
C ALA A 122 -0.01 8.71 -13.75
N ILE A 123 -0.62 8.43 -12.57
CA ILE A 123 -0.40 9.27 -11.37
C ILE A 123 1.04 9.14 -10.86
N SER A 124 1.64 7.96 -11.02
CA SER A 124 3.07 7.75 -10.78
C SER A 124 3.99 8.45 -11.79
N ALA A 125 3.46 8.91 -12.92
CA ALA A 125 4.20 9.74 -13.87
C ALA A 125 4.11 11.24 -13.52
N VAL A 126 3.03 11.72 -12.88
CA VAL A 126 2.82 13.15 -12.59
C VAL A 126 3.82 13.69 -11.56
N GLN A 127 4.30 12.88 -10.62
CA GLN A 127 5.34 13.31 -9.67
C GLN A 127 6.70 13.60 -10.33
N ARG A 128 6.92 13.21 -11.60
CA ARG A 128 8.15 13.58 -12.35
C ARG A 128 8.15 15.01 -12.87
N VAL A 129 7.00 15.67 -13.03
CA VAL A 129 6.94 17.01 -13.64
C VAL A 129 7.28 18.11 -12.64
N PHE A 130 7.09 17.89 -11.34
CA PHE A 130 7.24 18.92 -10.30
C PHE A 130 8.60 18.91 -9.58
N ARG A 131 9.59 18.15 -10.07
CA ARG A 131 10.98 18.17 -9.57
C ARG A 131 11.99 18.42 -10.69
N ARG A 132 11.70 19.38 -11.58
CA ARG A 132 12.74 20.05 -12.36
C ARG A 132 13.16 21.32 -11.63
#